data_AF-A0A9X9G4Q9-F1
#
_entry.id   AF-A0A9X9G4Q9-F1
#
_cell.length_a   1.000
_cell.length_b   1.000
_cell.length_c   1.000
_cell.angle_alpha   90.00
_cell.angle_beta   90.00
_cell.angle_gamma   90.00
#
_symmetry.space_group_name_H-M   'P 1'
#
loop_
_entity.id
_entity.type
_entity.pdbx_description
1 polymer ?
#
loop_
_entity_poly.entity_id
_entity_poly.type
_entity_poly.pdbx_seq_one_letter_code
_entity_poly.pdbx_strand_id
1 'polypeptide(L)'
;MNINVASLLNGNYILLLFVVLALGLCLGKLRLGSVQLGNSIGVLVVSLLLGQQHFAINTEALNLGFMLFIFCVGVEAGPNFFSIFFRDGKNYLMLALVMVGSAMVIAIGLGKLFHWDIGLTAGMLAGSMTSTPVLVGAGDTLRNTIVNGPALLAAQDHLSLGYALTYLIGLVSLIFGARYLPKLQHQDLSTSAQQIARERGLDTDSQRKVYLPVIRAYRVGPELVAWADGKNLRELGIYRQTGCYIERIRRNGILANPDGDAVLQVGDEISLVGYPDAHARLDPSFRNGKEVFDRDLLDMRIVTEEIVVKNSNAVNKRLSQLKLTDHGCFLNRVIRSQIEMPIDDSIVLNKGDVLQVSGDARRVKSVAEKIGFISIHSQVTDLLAFCAFFIIGLLIGQITIQFSNFSFGIGNAAGLLMSGIMLGFLRANHPTFGYIPQGALNMVKEFGLMVFMAGVGLSAGAGIGHSLGAVGGQMLIAGLIVSLVPVIICFLFGAYVLRMNRALLFGAIMGARTCAPAMEIISDTARSNIPALGYAGTYAIANVLLTLAGSLIVVLWPGILG
;
A
#
# COMPACT_ATOMS: atom_id res chain seq x y z
N MET A 1 -26.67 42.56 1.23
CA MET A 1 -25.22 42.31 1.12
C MET A 1 -25.01 41.50 -0.16
N ASN A 2 -24.66 42.15 -1.28
CA ASN A 2 -24.45 41.45 -2.56
C ASN A 2 -23.01 40.90 -2.56
N ILE A 3 -22.85 39.65 -2.14
CA ILE A 3 -21.55 38.97 -2.19
C ILE A 3 -21.35 38.53 -3.64
N ASN A 4 -20.45 39.21 -4.37
CA ASN A 4 -19.98 38.71 -5.64
C ASN A 4 -19.01 37.55 -5.37
N VAL A 5 -19.48 36.33 -5.64
CA VAL A 5 -18.76 35.08 -5.36
C VAL A 5 -17.43 35.04 -6.11
N ALA A 6 -17.37 35.56 -7.34
CA ALA A 6 -16.14 35.58 -8.14
C ALA A 6 -15.07 36.52 -7.54
N SER A 7 -15.46 37.70 -7.04
CA SER A 7 -14.51 38.61 -6.37
C SER A 7 -14.04 38.05 -5.03
N LEU A 8 -14.89 37.31 -4.31
CA LEU A 8 -14.53 36.67 -3.05
C LEU A 8 -13.50 35.55 -3.26
N LEU A 9 -13.69 34.74 -4.31
CA LEU A 9 -12.77 33.65 -4.66
C LEU A 9 -11.43 34.14 -5.19
N ASN A 10 -11.41 35.23 -5.97
CA ASN A 10 -10.15 35.86 -6.41
C ASN A 10 -9.38 36.53 -5.25
N GLY A 11 -10.08 37.05 -4.24
CA GLY A 11 -9.46 37.71 -3.09
C GLY A 11 -8.93 36.76 -2.02
N ASN A 12 -9.33 35.47 -2.02
CA ASN A 12 -8.96 34.51 -0.99
C ASN A 12 -8.56 33.14 -1.57
N TYR A 13 -7.25 32.96 -1.77
CA TYR A 13 -6.68 31.74 -2.32
C TYR A 13 -6.98 30.48 -1.51
N ILE A 14 -7.11 30.59 -0.18
CA ILE A 14 -7.43 29.45 0.69
C ILE A 14 -8.88 29.03 0.45
N LEU A 15 -9.81 29.99 0.36
CA LEU A 15 -11.20 29.72 0.05
C LEU A 15 -11.33 29.05 -1.32
N LEU A 16 -10.66 29.59 -2.34
CA LEU A 16 -10.64 29.02 -3.69
C LEU A 16 -10.11 27.57 -3.69
N LEU A 17 -9.01 27.31 -2.97
CA LEU A 17 -8.46 25.96 -2.82
C LEU A 17 -9.50 24.99 -2.26
N PHE A 18 -10.15 25.33 -1.14
CA PHE A 18 -11.13 24.43 -0.53
C PHE A 18 -12.40 24.27 -1.36
N VAL A 19 -12.80 25.28 -2.15
CA VAL A 19 -13.90 25.16 -3.11
C VAL A 19 -13.55 24.19 -4.24
N VAL A 20 -12.36 24.34 -4.83
CA VAL A 20 -11.84 23.41 -5.85
C VAL A 20 -11.79 21.99 -5.31
N LEU A 21 -11.27 21.80 -4.10
CA LEU A 21 -11.19 20.49 -3.45
C LEU A 21 -12.58 19.91 -3.18
N ALA A 22 -13.51 20.68 -2.59
CA ALA A 22 -14.84 20.19 -2.26
C ALA A 22 -15.62 19.77 -3.51
N LEU A 23 -15.65 20.62 -4.54
CA LEU A 23 -16.32 20.33 -5.81
C LEU A 23 -15.62 19.20 -6.57
N GLY A 24 -14.29 19.20 -6.59
CA GLY A 24 -13.47 18.20 -7.26
C GLY A 24 -13.61 16.81 -6.65
N LEU A 25 -13.56 16.71 -5.32
CA LEU A 25 -13.77 15.45 -4.61
C LEU A 25 -15.22 14.96 -4.75
N CYS A 26 -16.20 15.87 -4.83
CA CYS A 26 -17.59 15.52 -5.15
C CYS A 26 -17.69 14.91 -6.56
N LEU A 27 -17.07 15.55 -7.55
CA LEU A 27 -17.03 15.07 -8.93
C LEU A 27 -16.30 13.72 -9.04
N GLY A 28 -15.20 13.54 -8.29
CA GLY A 28 -14.42 12.30 -8.27
C GLY A 28 -15.16 11.10 -7.66
N LYS A 29 -16.23 11.34 -6.90
CA LYS A 29 -17.13 10.29 -6.39
C LYS A 29 -18.18 9.84 -7.39
N LEU A 30 -18.38 10.58 -8.48
CA LEU A 30 -19.31 10.16 -9.53
C LEU A 30 -18.78 8.89 -10.21
N ARG A 31 -19.70 7.94 -10.43
CA ARG A 31 -19.44 6.68 -11.11
C ARG A 31 -20.01 6.75 -12.52
N LEU A 32 -19.17 6.49 -13.51
CA LEU A 32 -19.58 6.31 -14.91
C LEU A 32 -19.58 4.80 -15.20
N GLY A 33 -20.74 4.18 -15.02
CA GLY A 33 -20.88 2.72 -15.14
C GLY A 33 -20.13 1.98 -14.03
N SER A 34 -19.24 1.05 -14.39
CA SER A 34 -18.46 0.24 -13.45
C SER A 34 -17.18 0.91 -12.95
N VAL A 35 -16.86 2.13 -13.39
CA VAL A 35 -15.59 2.81 -13.09
C VAL A 35 -15.86 4.13 -12.37
N GLN A 36 -15.18 4.34 -11.24
CA GLN A 36 -15.16 5.61 -10.54
C GLN A 36 -14.10 6.53 -11.15
N LEU A 37 -14.43 7.81 -11.40
CA LEU A 37 -13.49 8.80 -11.95
C LEU A 37 -12.23 8.97 -11.08
N GLY A 38 -12.40 8.90 -9.76
CA GLY A 38 -11.32 9.05 -8.80
C GLY A 38 -11.09 10.51 -8.40
N ASN A 39 -10.61 10.69 -7.17
CA ASN A 39 -10.48 12.01 -6.55
C ASN A 39 -9.54 12.95 -7.32
N SER A 40 -8.41 12.44 -7.83
CA SER A 40 -7.44 13.26 -8.58
C SER A 40 -7.98 13.80 -9.89
N ILE A 41 -8.75 13.01 -10.65
CA ILE A 41 -9.39 13.46 -11.90
C ILE A 41 -10.47 14.49 -11.58
N GLY A 42 -11.29 14.23 -10.56
CA GLY A 42 -12.34 15.16 -10.16
C GLY A 42 -11.78 16.54 -9.80
N VAL A 43 -10.73 16.58 -8.96
CA VAL A 43 -10.03 17.83 -8.59
C VAL A 43 -9.40 18.49 -9.82
N LEU A 44 -8.70 17.73 -10.67
CA LEU A 44 -8.06 18.25 -11.88
C LEU A 44 -9.06 18.87 -12.87
N VAL A 45 -10.22 18.25 -13.09
CA VAL A 45 -11.25 18.76 -14.02
C VAL A 45 -11.87 20.05 -13.47
N VAL A 46 -12.20 20.09 -12.18
CA VAL A 46 -12.76 21.31 -11.57
C VAL A 46 -11.75 22.45 -11.55
N SER A 47 -10.49 22.18 -11.21
CA SER A 47 -9.44 23.20 -11.23
C SER A 47 -9.16 23.70 -12.66
N LEU A 48 -9.23 22.83 -13.66
CA LEU A 48 -9.09 23.20 -15.07
C LEU A 48 -10.21 24.15 -15.53
N LEU A 49 -11.47 23.85 -15.19
CA LEU A 49 -12.62 24.70 -15.51
C LEU A 49 -12.53 26.07 -14.84
N LEU A 50 -12.11 26.12 -13.58
CA LEU A 50 -11.91 27.38 -12.86
C LEU A 50 -10.67 28.13 -13.34
N GLY A 51 -9.61 27.43 -13.75
CA GLY A 51 -8.42 28.02 -14.35
C GLY A 51 -8.71 28.70 -15.68
N GLN A 52 -9.62 28.14 -16.48
CA GLN A 52 -10.11 28.77 -17.71
C GLN A 52 -10.82 30.10 -17.44
N GLN A 53 -11.41 30.27 -16.25
CA GLN A 53 -12.01 31.52 -15.80
C GLN A 53 -10.99 32.48 -15.15
N HIS A 54 -9.70 32.21 -15.31
CA HIS A 54 -8.56 32.99 -14.79
C HIS A 54 -8.45 33.02 -13.26
N PHE A 55 -9.02 32.05 -12.55
CA PHE A 55 -8.72 31.86 -11.13
C PHE A 55 -7.30 31.29 -10.96
N ALA A 56 -6.53 31.86 -10.04
CA ALA A 56 -5.17 31.42 -9.73
C ALA A 56 -4.95 31.31 -8.21
N ILE A 57 -3.99 30.48 -7.80
CA ILE A 57 -3.60 30.27 -6.40
C ILE A 57 -2.10 30.52 -6.25
N ASN A 58 -1.67 30.93 -5.05
CA ASN A 58 -0.27 31.07 -4.69
C ASN A 58 0.51 29.74 -4.84
N THR A 59 1.61 29.79 -5.59
CA THR A 59 2.52 28.69 -5.89
C THR A 59 3.15 28.03 -4.66
N GLU A 60 3.32 28.75 -3.54
CA GLU A 60 3.98 28.19 -2.35
C GLU A 60 3.15 27.15 -1.60
N ALA A 61 1.83 27.34 -1.52
CA ALA A 61 0.94 26.35 -0.93
C ALA A 61 0.93 25.05 -1.77
N LEU A 62 1.03 25.19 -3.09
CA LEU A 62 1.14 24.06 -4.02
C LEU A 62 2.44 23.28 -3.81
N ASN A 63 3.55 23.99 -3.62
CA ASN A 63 4.85 23.41 -3.35
C ASN A 63 4.86 22.60 -2.05
N LEU A 64 4.29 23.15 -0.97
CA LEU A 64 4.20 22.46 0.31
C LEU A 64 3.36 21.17 0.19
N GLY A 65 2.19 21.24 -0.46
CA GLY A 65 1.34 20.07 -0.70
C GLY A 65 2.07 18.98 -1.48
N PHE A 66 2.82 19.37 -2.51
CA PHE A 66 3.70 18.49 -3.26
C PHE A 66 4.78 17.84 -2.38
N MET A 67 5.55 18.62 -1.64
CA MET A 67 6.66 18.12 -0.82
C MET A 67 6.17 17.13 0.26
N LEU A 68 5.02 17.41 0.88
CA LEU A 68 4.37 16.50 1.81
C LEU A 68 3.94 15.19 1.14
N PHE A 69 3.35 15.28 -0.07
CA PHE A 69 2.96 14.11 -0.84
C PHE A 69 4.14 13.19 -1.15
N ILE A 70 5.22 13.71 -1.73
CA ILE A 70 6.36 12.87 -2.16
C ILE A 70 7.11 12.26 -0.97
N PHE A 71 7.21 13.00 0.13
CA PHE A 71 7.79 12.48 1.38
C PHE A 71 6.95 11.30 1.91
N CYS A 72 5.62 11.45 1.95
CA CYS A 72 4.73 10.38 2.42
C CYS A 72 4.77 9.14 1.50
N VAL A 73 4.86 9.33 0.18
CA VAL A 73 5.09 8.24 -0.78
C VAL A 73 6.40 7.50 -0.46
N GLY A 74 7.47 8.22 -0.12
CA GLY A 74 8.72 7.63 0.32
C GLY A 74 8.57 6.81 1.60
N VAL A 75 7.91 7.37 2.62
CA VAL A 75 7.66 6.69 3.91
C VAL A 75 6.85 5.41 3.72
N GLU A 76 5.86 5.42 2.83
CA GLU A 76 5.05 4.25 2.50
C GLU A 76 5.85 3.19 1.72
N ALA A 77 6.72 3.61 0.80
CA ALA A 77 7.56 2.71 0.02
C ALA A 77 8.69 2.07 0.85
N GLY A 78 9.22 2.77 1.86
CA GLY A 78 10.40 2.39 2.64
C GLY A 78 10.43 0.94 3.19
N PRO A 79 9.38 0.46 3.88
CA PRO A 79 9.34 -0.89 4.45
C PRO A 79 9.52 -2.02 3.42
N ASN A 80 8.99 -1.79 2.21
CA ASN A 80 8.96 -2.78 1.14
C ASN A 80 10.11 -2.63 0.15
N PHE A 81 10.67 -1.42 0.02
CA PHE A 81 11.67 -1.09 -0.99
C PHE A 81 12.89 -2.02 -0.91
N PHE A 82 13.54 -2.13 0.25
CA PHE A 82 14.75 -2.94 0.40
C PHE A 82 14.45 -4.45 0.48
N SER A 83 13.39 -4.86 1.18
CA SER A 83 13.06 -6.28 1.34
C SER A 83 12.69 -6.94 0.01
N ILE A 84 12.01 -6.21 -0.87
CA ILE A 84 11.68 -6.67 -2.22
C ILE A 84 12.92 -6.60 -3.11
N PHE A 85 13.72 -5.53 -3.03
CA PHE A 85 14.96 -5.39 -3.80
C PHE A 85 15.90 -6.59 -3.65
N PHE A 86 16.06 -7.12 -2.43
CA PHE A 86 17.05 -8.18 -2.15
C PHE A 86 16.60 -9.61 -2.48
N ARG A 87 15.30 -9.93 -2.58
CA ARG A 87 14.82 -11.33 -2.74
C ARG A 87 14.37 -11.66 -4.17
N ASP A 88 13.35 -10.96 -4.69
CA ASP A 88 12.83 -11.10 -6.06
C ASP A 88 13.04 -9.81 -6.89
N GLY A 89 13.74 -8.83 -6.31
CA GLY A 89 13.77 -7.44 -6.77
C GLY A 89 14.40 -7.25 -8.14
N LYS A 90 15.33 -8.12 -8.56
CA LYS A 90 15.97 -8.02 -9.87
C LYS A 90 14.96 -8.02 -11.02
N ASN A 91 13.99 -8.94 -10.99
CA ASN A 91 13.00 -9.06 -12.07
C ASN A 91 12.04 -7.85 -12.07
N TYR A 92 11.57 -7.44 -10.89
CA TYR A 92 10.70 -6.28 -10.73
C TYR A 92 11.40 -4.96 -11.07
N LEU A 93 12.67 -4.81 -10.70
CA LEU A 93 13.51 -3.67 -11.06
C LEU A 93 13.75 -3.59 -12.56
N MET A 94 14.09 -4.71 -13.21
CA MET A 94 14.26 -4.76 -14.66
C MET A 94 12.97 -4.38 -15.38
N LEU A 95 11.81 -4.88 -14.94
CA LEU A 95 10.51 -4.47 -15.50
C LEU A 95 10.26 -2.98 -15.33
N ALA A 96 10.47 -2.43 -14.14
CA ALA A 96 10.28 -1.01 -13.88
C ALA A 96 11.23 -0.15 -14.75
N LEU A 97 12.49 -0.55 -14.92
CA LEU A 97 13.46 0.12 -15.79
C LEU A 97 13.05 0.08 -17.26
N VAL A 98 12.61 -1.08 -17.77
CA VAL A 98 12.14 -1.20 -19.16
C VAL A 98 10.89 -0.36 -19.37
N MET A 99 9.97 -0.35 -18.39
CA MET A 99 8.75 0.44 -18.46
C MET A 99 9.04 1.94 -18.52
N VAL A 100 9.83 2.45 -17.57
CA VAL A 100 10.19 3.87 -17.48
C VAL A 100 11.07 4.28 -18.65
N GLY A 101 12.07 3.46 -19.01
CA GLY A 101 12.99 3.74 -20.11
C GLY A 101 12.28 3.79 -21.47
N SER A 102 11.42 2.82 -21.76
CA SER A 102 10.65 2.83 -23.01
C SER A 102 9.65 4.00 -23.08
N ALA A 103 8.96 4.32 -21.97
CA ALA A 103 8.08 5.48 -21.90
C ALA A 103 8.84 6.80 -22.14
N MET A 104 10.01 6.96 -21.52
CA MET A 104 10.85 8.15 -21.69
C MET A 104 11.37 8.29 -23.12
N VAL A 105 11.87 7.21 -23.72
CA VAL A 105 12.36 7.23 -25.12
C VAL A 105 11.25 7.60 -26.09
N ILE A 106 10.06 7.02 -25.92
CA ILE A 106 8.90 7.33 -26.78
C ILE A 106 8.46 8.78 -26.57
N ALA A 107 8.40 9.25 -25.33
CA ALA A 107 8.02 10.64 -25.03
C ALA A 107 9.01 11.65 -25.66
N ILE A 108 10.33 11.44 -25.52
CA ILE A 108 11.35 12.29 -26.15
C ILE A 108 11.25 12.21 -27.67
N GLY A 109 11.04 11.02 -28.24
CA GLY A 109 10.89 10.83 -29.68
C GLY A 109 9.69 11.60 -30.24
N LEU A 110 8.53 11.52 -29.59
CA LEU A 110 7.32 12.24 -29.98
C LEU A 110 7.46 13.76 -29.78
N GLY A 111 8.06 14.19 -28.66
CA GLY A 111 8.33 15.61 -28.41
C GLY A 111 9.21 16.23 -29.49
N LYS A 112 10.24 15.51 -29.95
CA LYS A 112 11.08 15.95 -31.08
C LYS A 112 10.34 15.93 -32.41
N LEU A 113 9.53 14.90 -32.67
CA LEU A 113 8.76 14.77 -33.91
C LEU A 113 7.74 15.90 -34.09
N PHE A 114 7.09 16.32 -33.01
CA PHE A 114 6.09 17.39 -33.02
C PHE A 114 6.63 18.77 -32.62
N HIS A 115 7.95 18.90 -32.43
CA HIS A 115 8.62 20.15 -32.03
C HIS A 115 8.05 20.79 -30.75
N TRP A 116 7.71 19.97 -29.76
CA TRP A 116 7.21 20.44 -28.47
C TRP A 116 8.33 20.93 -27.57
N ASP A 117 8.00 21.84 -26.65
CA ASP A 117 8.92 22.24 -25.60
C ASP A 117 9.08 21.14 -24.53
N ILE A 118 10.09 21.35 -23.68
CA ILE A 118 10.44 20.42 -22.62
C ILE A 118 9.35 20.30 -21.56
N GLY A 119 8.65 21.39 -21.23
CA GLY A 119 7.55 21.38 -20.29
C GLY A 119 6.44 20.49 -20.79
N LEU A 120 5.96 20.73 -22.00
CA LEU A 120 4.88 19.96 -22.62
C LEU A 120 5.22 18.48 -22.76
N THR A 121 6.46 18.15 -23.18
CA THR A 121 6.91 16.76 -23.34
C THR A 121 7.00 16.02 -22.00
N ALA A 122 7.57 16.66 -20.98
CA ALA A 122 7.64 16.10 -19.63
C ALA A 122 6.23 15.94 -19.01
N GLY A 123 5.34 16.90 -19.28
CA GLY A 123 3.94 16.89 -18.85
C GLY A 123 3.18 15.74 -19.49
N MET A 124 3.34 15.54 -20.80
CA MET A 124 2.79 14.38 -21.51
C MET A 124 3.27 13.06 -20.90
N LEU A 125 4.58 12.91 -20.63
CA LEU A 125 5.10 11.67 -20.03
C LEU A 125 4.42 11.41 -18.68
N ALA A 126 4.33 12.44 -17.83
CA ALA A 126 3.73 12.34 -16.51
C ALA A 126 2.24 11.99 -16.55
N GLY A 127 1.47 12.68 -17.40
CA GLY A 127 0.03 12.43 -17.52
C GLY A 127 -0.25 11.08 -18.17
N SER A 128 0.45 10.74 -19.25
CA SER A 128 0.29 9.45 -19.94
C SER A 128 0.63 8.25 -19.05
N MET A 129 1.66 8.38 -18.21
CA MET A 129 2.02 7.37 -17.20
C MET A 129 1.11 7.40 -15.97
N THR A 130 0.18 8.36 -15.88
CA THR A 130 -0.65 8.63 -14.69
C THR A 130 0.17 8.76 -13.41
N SER A 131 1.40 9.27 -13.54
CA SER A 131 2.41 9.25 -12.49
C SER A 131 2.75 10.67 -12.09
N THR A 132 2.14 11.13 -11.00
CA THR A 132 2.46 12.40 -10.34
C THR A 132 3.95 12.54 -9.99
N PRO A 133 4.67 11.47 -9.55
CA PRO A 133 6.11 11.57 -9.33
C PRO A 133 6.92 12.08 -10.53
N VAL A 134 6.55 11.75 -11.77
CA VAL A 134 7.21 12.28 -12.98
C VAL A 134 6.99 13.78 -13.10
N LEU A 135 5.74 14.24 -12.95
CA LEU A 135 5.35 15.65 -13.03
C LEU A 135 6.17 16.48 -12.04
N VAL A 136 6.26 15.95 -10.84
CA VAL A 136 7.02 16.47 -9.71
C VAL A 136 8.51 16.59 -10.03
N GLY A 137 9.13 15.50 -10.47
CA GLY A 137 10.57 15.47 -10.74
C GLY A 137 10.94 16.44 -11.85
N ALA A 138 10.10 16.53 -12.90
CA ALA A 138 10.28 17.47 -13.98
C ALA A 138 10.13 18.93 -13.53
N GLY A 139 9.08 19.24 -12.76
CA GLY A 139 8.82 20.60 -12.27
C GLY A 139 9.93 21.13 -11.36
N ASP A 140 10.46 20.28 -10.47
CA ASP A 140 11.56 20.65 -9.58
C ASP A 140 12.87 20.87 -10.35
N THR A 141 13.18 20.00 -11.33
CA THR A 141 14.36 20.20 -12.19
C THR A 141 14.24 21.45 -13.05
N LEU A 142 13.07 21.74 -13.64
CA LEU A 142 12.85 22.97 -14.41
C LEU A 142 13.17 24.23 -13.60
N ARG A 143 12.78 24.26 -12.31
CA ARG A 143 13.08 25.39 -11.40
C ARG A 143 14.57 25.58 -11.13
N ASN A 144 15.30 24.47 -11.04
CA ASN A 144 16.73 24.51 -10.76
C ASN A 144 17.57 24.78 -12.02
N THR A 145 17.03 24.48 -13.21
CA THR A 145 17.76 24.62 -14.47
C THR A 145 17.44 25.93 -15.21
N ILE A 146 16.19 26.43 -15.16
CA ILE A 146 15.79 27.66 -15.85
C ILE A 146 15.87 28.84 -14.89
N VAL A 147 16.88 29.71 -15.07
CA VAL A 147 17.10 30.91 -14.24
C VAL A 147 16.16 32.07 -14.63
N ASN A 148 15.68 32.10 -15.87
CA ASN A 148 14.81 33.16 -16.39
C ASN A 148 13.36 32.97 -15.91
N GLY A 149 12.90 33.83 -15.01
CA GLY A 149 11.54 33.80 -14.44
C GLY A 149 10.39 33.64 -15.45
N PRO A 150 10.34 34.39 -16.56
CA PRO A 150 9.26 34.27 -17.54
C PRO A 150 9.27 32.93 -18.31
N ALA A 151 10.46 32.44 -18.68
CA ALA A 151 10.61 31.17 -19.39
C ALA A 151 10.29 29.98 -18.47
N LEU A 152 10.63 30.09 -17.19
CA LEU A 152 10.28 29.11 -16.16
C LEU A 152 8.76 28.99 -15.98
N LEU A 153 8.06 30.13 -15.91
CA LEU A 153 6.60 30.15 -15.79
C LEU A 153 5.93 29.48 -16.99
N ALA A 154 6.34 29.85 -18.21
CA ALA A 154 5.81 29.22 -19.43
C ALA A 154 6.07 27.71 -19.47
N ALA A 155 7.28 27.25 -19.11
CA ALA A 155 7.60 25.82 -19.06
C ALA A 155 6.78 25.07 -18.01
N GLN A 156 6.48 25.68 -16.85
CA GLN A 156 5.63 25.09 -15.81
C GLN A 156 4.15 25.04 -16.22
N ASP A 157 3.67 26.05 -16.92
CA ASP A 157 2.30 26.06 -17.47
C ASP A 157 2.16 24.97 -18.54
N HIS A 158 3.14 24.84 -19.44
CA HIS A 158 3.14 23.79 -20.47
C HIS A 158 3.27 22.39 -19.87
N LEU A 159 4.07 22.24 -18.81
CA LEU A 159 4.17 21.01 -18.02
C LEU A 159 2.81 20.62 -17.42
N SER A 160 2.13 21.57 -16.80
CA SER A 160 0.80 21.36 -16.21
C SER A 160 -0.25 21.05 -17.26
N LEU A 161 -0.20 21.72 -18.41
CA LEU A 161 -1.08 21.51 -19.55
C LEU A 161 -0.90 20.10 -20.16
N GLY A 162 0.34 19.69 -20.44
CA GLY A 162 0.67 18.36 -20.96
C GLY A 162 0.19 17.25 -20.03
N TYR A 163 0.39 17.44 -18.72
CA TYR A 163 -0.10 16.52 -17.70
C TYR A 163 -1.62 16.43 -17.70
N ALA A 164 -2.31 17.57 -17.63
CA ALA A 164 -3.76 17.60 -17.51
C ALA A 164 -4.47 16.95 -18.70
N LEU A 165 -4.00 17.22 -19.92
CA LEU A 165 -4.58 16.68 -21.15
C LEU A 165 -4.36 15.18 -21.32
N THR A 166 -3.20 14.67 -20.89
CA THR A 166 -2.84 13.26 -21.12
C THR A 166 -3.19 12.34 -19.96
N TYR A 167 -3.41 12.87 -18.75
CA TYR A 167 -3.76 12.08 -17.56
C TYR A 167 -5.04 11.26 -17.76
N LEU A 168 -6.10 11.89 -18.27
CA LEU A 168 -7.39 11.22 -18.49
C LEU A 168 -7.24 10.07 -19.49
N ILE A 169 -6.52 10.31 -20.59
CA ILE A 169 -6.26 9.30 -21.61
C ILE A 169 -5.38 8.19 -21.07
N GLY A 170 -4.34 8.52 -20.30
CA GLY A 170 -3.46 7.55 -19.65
C GLY A 170 -4.25 6.57 -18.79
N LEU A 171 -5.16 7.07 -17.96
CA LEU A 171 -6.00 6.22 -17.10
C LEU A 171 -6.96 5.36 -17.92
N VAL A 172 -7.73 5.98 -18.83
CA VAL A 172 -8.73 5.26 -19.64
C VAL A 172 -8.05 4.18 -20.47
N SER A 173 -7.00 4.52 -21.21
CA SER A 173 -6.26 3.57 -22.04
C SER A 173 -5.69 2.40 -21.24
N LEU A 174 -5.18 2.65 -20.03
CA LEU A 174 -4.66 1.60 -19.17
C LEU A 174 -5.77 0.69 -18.61
N ILE A 175 -6.93 1.25 -18.25
CA ILE A 175 -8.10 0.46 -17.81
C ILE A 175 -8.58 -0.46 -18.95
N PHE A 176 -8.68 0.07 -20.17
CA PHE A 176 -8.97 -0.74 -21.35
C PHE A 176 -7.88 -1.81 -21.57
N GLY A 177 -6.61 -1.43 -21.50
CA GLY A 177 -5.48 -2.35 -21.59
C GLY A 177 -5.57 -3.50 -20.58
N ALA A 178 -5.79 -3.19 -19.30
CA ALA A 178 -5.91 -4.18 -18.23
C ALA A 178 -7.07 -5.16 -18.47
N ARG A 179 -8.19 -4.69 -19.06
CA ARG A 179 -9.36 -5.53 -19.33
C ARG A 179 -9.21 -6.42 -20.57
N TYR A 180 -8.53 -5.94 -21.61
CA TYR A 180 -8.47 -6.62 -22.91
C TYR A 180 -7.16 -7.39 -23.14
N LEU A 181 -6.01 -6.93 -22.61
CA LEU A 181 -4.70 -7.57 -22.82
C LEU A 181 -4.67 -9.04 -22.32
N PRO A 182 -5.29 -9.41 -21.17
CA PRO A 182 -5.38 -10.80 -20.75
C PRO A 182 -6.23 -11.66 -21.70
N LYS A 183 -7.35 -11.11 -22.22
CA LYS A 183 -8.25 -11.83 -23.13
C LYS A 183 -7.63 -12.10 -24.50
N LEU A 184 -6.87 -11.14 -25.02
CA LEU A 184 -6.13 -11.26 -26.29
C LEU A 184 -5.10 -12.39 -26.31
N GLN A 185 -4.63 -12.83 -25.13
CA GLN A 185 -3.70 -13.94 -25.02
C GLN A 185 -4.35 -15.32 -24.95
N HIS A 186 -5.68 -15.43 -24.90
CA HIS A 186 -6.39 -16.71 -24.75
C HIS A 186 -5.85 -17.58 -23.59
N GLN A 187 -5.36 -16.96 -22.51
CA GLN A 187 -4.84 -17.67 -21.34
C GLN A 187 -5.70 -17.37 -20.11
N ASP A 188 -6.05 -18.42 -19.37
CA ASP A 188 -6.79 -18.28 -18.12
C ASP A 188 -5.86 -17.74 -17.02
N LEU A 189 -6.01 -16.46 -16.70
CA LEU A 189 -5.30 -15.83 -15.57
C LEU A 189 -5.57 -16.55 -14.25
N SER A 190 -6.77 -17.12 -14.10
CA SER A 190 -7.18 -17.90 -12.93
C SER A 190 -6.33 -19.16 -12.74
N THR A 191 -6.02 -19.91 -13.81
CA THR A 191 -5.20 -21.13 -13.71
C THR A 191 -3.74 -20.79 -13.40
N SER A 192 -3.21 -19.74 -14.02
CA SER A 192 -1.85 -19.24 -13.73
C SER A 192 -1.71 -18.74 -12.29
N ALA A 193 -2.73 -18.08 -11.77
CA ALA A 193 -2.78 -17.66 -10.37
C ALA A 193 -2.89 -18.87 -9.44
N GLN A 194 -3.77 -19.83 -9.71
CA GLN A 194 -3.89 -21.06 -8.92
C GLN A 194 -2.60 -21.88 -8.89
N GLN A 195 -1.84 -21.93 -10.00
CA GLN A 195 -0.55 -22.60 -10.02
C GLN A 195 0.46 -21.96 -9.06
N ILE A 196 0.58 -20.63 -9.07
CA ILE A 196 1.42 -19.93 -8.08
C ILE A 196 0.88 -20.11 -6.68
N ALA A 197 -0.45 -20.12 -6.52
CA ALA A 197 -1.06 -20.34 -5.23
C ALA A 197 -0.57 -21.69 -4.66
N ARG A 198 -0.60 -22.76 -5.46
CA ARG A 198 -0.07 -24.07 -5.10
C ARG A 198 1.43 -24.06 -4.81
N GLU A 199 2.24 -23.45 -5.68
CA GLU A 199 3.70 -23.37 -5.51
C GLU A 199 4.10 -22.59 -4.24
N ARG A 200 3.31 -21.59 -3.84
CA ARG A 200 3.55 -20.77 -2.64
C ARG A 200 2.76 -21.21 -1.41
N GLY A 201 2.01 -22.31 -1.47
CA GLY A 201 1.18 -22.81 -0.37
C GLY A 201 0.00 -21.89 -0.02
N LEU A 202 -0.49 -21.11 -0.98
CA LEU A 202 -1.63 -20.20 -0.87
C LEU A 202 -2.95 -20.85 -1.34
N ASP A 203 -3.02 -22.18 -1.42
CA ASP A 203 -4.18 -22.86 -2.00
C ASP A 203 -5.44 -22.58 -1.16
N THR A 204 -6.55 -22.29 -1.85
CA THR A 204 -7.78 -21.79 -1.23
C THR A 204 -8.63 -22.92 -0.62
N ASP A 205 -8.22 -24.17 -0.83
CA ASP A 205 -8.97 -25.36 -0.45
C ASP A 205 -8.88 -25.66 1.07
N SER A 206 -7.90 -25.07 1.77
CA SER A 206 -7.86 -25.05 3.23
C SER A 206 -8.62 -23.85 3.79
N GLN A 207 -9.92 -23.74 3.50
CA GLN A 207 -10.80 -22.83 4.25
C GLN A 207 -11.00 -23.38 5.67
N ARG A 208 -9.97 -23.27 6.52
CA ARG A 208 -10.19 -23.23 7.97
C ARG A 208 -11.03 -21.98 8.20
N LYS A 209 -12.33 -22.16 8.46
CA LYS A 209 -13.19 -21.07 8.91
C LYS A 209 -12.53 -20.44 10.14
N VAL A 210 -12.15 -19.18 10.03
CA VAL A 210 -11.54 -18.41 11.12
C VAL A 210 -12.65 -18.17 12.13
N TYR A 211 -12.72 -19.02 13.14
CA TYR A 211 -13.59 -18.81 14.27
C TYR A 211 -12.80 -18.14 15.39
N LEU A 212 -13.39 -17.12 16.03
CA LEU A 212 -12.85 -16.64 17.30
C LEU A 212 -12.94 -17.78 18.33
N PRO A 213 -11.94 -17.96 19.22
CA PRO A 213 -12.04 -18.94 20.29
C PRO A 213 -13.24 -18.61 21.19
N VAL A 214 -14.01 -19.64 21.54
CA VAL A 214 -15.17 -19.54 22.43
C VAL A 214 -14.77 -20.09 23.79
N ILE A 215 -15.26 -19.45 24.85
CA ILE A 215 -15.12 -19.92 26.22
C ILE A 215 -16.43 -20.60 26.62
N ARG A 216 -16.34 -21.80 27.18
CA ARG A 216 -17.47 -22.48 27.82
C ARG A 216 -17.04 -23.01 29.17
N ALA A 217 -17.91 -22.95 30.17
CA ALA A 217 -17.62 -23.47 31.49
C ALA A 217 -18.44 -24.72 31.78
N TYR A 218 -17.82 -25.72 32.37
CA TYR A 218 -18.41 -27.04 32.63
C TYR A 218 -18.19 -27.43 34.08
N ARG A 219 -19.21 -28.04 34.69
CA ARG A 219 -19.05 -28.68 36.01
C ARG A 219 -18.53 -30.09 35.83
N VAL A 220 -17.44 -30.41 36.51
CA VAL A 220 -16.80 -31.73 36.51
C VAL A 220 -17.70 -32.71 37.26
N GLY A 221 -18.33 -33.61 36.50
CA GLY A 221 -19.11 -34.73 37.02
C GLY A 221 -18.28 -35.99 37.29
N PRO A 222 -18.86 -37.01 37.93
CA PRO A 222 -18.19 -38.29 38.19
C PRO A 222 -17.76 -39.01 36.91
N GLU A 223 -18.51 -38.87 35.81
CA GLU A 223 -18.15 -39.42 34.49
C GLU A 223 -16.84 -38.84 33.96
N LEU A 224 -16.65 -37.52 34.11
CA LEU A 224 -15.45 -36.83 33.63
C LEU A 224 -14.21 -37.19 34.46
N VAL A 225 -14.39 -37.41 35.77
CA VAL A 225 -13.30 -37.88 36.65
C VAL A 225 -12.94 -39.34 36.36
N ALA A 226 -13.93 -40.18 36.10
CA ALA A 226 -13.70 -41.58 35.69
C ALA A 226 -12.97 -41.65 34.34
N TRP A 227 -13.34 -40.78 33.40
CA TRP A 227 -12.64 -40.66 32.12
C TRP A 227 -11.21 -40.11 32.26
N ALA A 228 -11.00 -39.15 33.17
CA ALA A 228 -9.69 -38.61 33.48
C ALA A 228 -8.76 -39.67 34.13
N ASP A 229 -9.33 -40.69 34.78
CA ASP A 229 -8.59 -41.85 35.34
C ASP A 229 -7.44 -41.42 36.28
N GLY A 230 -7.67 -40.36 37.07
CA GLY A 230 -6.68 -39.82 38.02
C GLY A 230 -5.45 -39.17 37.38
N LYS A 231 -5.38 -39.07 36.05
CA LYS A 231 -4.27 -38.42 35.33
C LYS A 231 -4.30 -36.91 35.58
N ASN A 232 -3.11 -36.31 35.59
CA ASN A 232 -2.99 -34.85 35.64
C ASN A 232 -3.34 -34.23 34.27
N LEU A 233 -3.57 -32.91 34.23
CA LEU A 233 -3.94 -32.21 32.99
C LEU A 233 -2.92 -32.39 31.85
N ARG A 234 -1.62 -32.49 32.17
CA ARG A 234 -0.54 -32.71 31.20
C ARG A 234 -0.62 -34.09 30.55
N GLU A 235 -0.91 -35.12 31.34
CA GLU A 235 -1.08 -36.51 30.91
C GLU A 235 -2.41 -36.74 30.19
N LEU A 236 -3.49 -36.10 30.67
CA LEU A 236 -4.80 -36.13 30.02
C LEU A 236 -4.71 -35.64 28.58
N GLY A 237 -3.91 -34.59 28.36
CA GLY A 237 -3.69 -34.04 27.03
C GLY A 237 -4.98 -33.63 26.32
N ILE A 238 -5.97 -33.09 27.05
CA ILE A 238 -7.29 -32.66 26.52
C ILE A 238 -7.11 -31.85 25.23
N TYR A 239 -6.10 -30.98 25.21
CA TYR A 239 -5.77 -30.18 24.05
C TYR A 239 -5.41 -31.02 22.82
N ARG A 240 -4.55 -32.04 22.96
CA ARG A 240 -4.14 -32.90 21.83
C ARG A 240 -5.31 -33.69 21.24
N GLN A 241 -6.32 -33.98 22.05
CA GLN A 241 -7.49 -34.78 21.64
C GLN A 241 -8.61 -33.91 21.06
N THR A 242 -8.85 -32.72 21.62
CA THR A 242 -10.05 -31.93 21.31
C THR A 242 -9.71 -30.59 20.65
N GLY A 243 -8.55 -30.02 20.97
CA GLY A 243 -8.16 -28.65 20.62
C GLY A 243 -8.64 -27.59 21.62
N CYS A 244 -9.24 -28.00 22.75
CA CYS A 244 -9.62 -27.10 23.85
C CYS A 244 -8.59 -27.14 24.99
N TYR A 245 -8.41 -26.01 25.66
CA TYR A 245 -7.52 -25.85 26.81
C TYR A 245 -8.31 -25.45 28.06
N ILE A 246 -7.98 -26.01 29.23
CA ILE A 246 -8.58 -25.62 30.51
C ILE A 246 -7.84 -24.41 31.07
N GLU A 247 -8.52 -23.27 31.12
CA GLU A 247 -7.90 -21.99 31.47
C GLU A 247 -8.05 -21.64 32.96
N ARG A 248 -9.21 -21.92 33.55
CA ARG A 248 -9.47 -21.72 34.98
C ARG A 248 -10.18 -22.93 35.58
N ILE A 249 -9.90 -23.17 36.85
CA ILE A 249 -10.62 -24.13 37.70
C ILE A 249 -11.07 -23.39 38.94
N ARG A 250 -12.35 -23.52 39.27
CA ARG A 250 -12.91 -23.14 40.56
C ARG A 250 -13.10 -24.38 41.40
N ARG A 251 -12.42 -24.42 42.54
CA ARG A 251 -12.53 -25.50 43.54
C ARG A 251 -12.87 -24.88 44.88
N ASN A 252 -13.98 -25.32 45.49
CA ASN A 252 -14.46 -24.81 46.78
C ASN A 252 -14.55 -23.27 46.85
N GLY A 253 -14.99 -22.62 45.77
CA GLY A 253 -15.11 -21.16 45.67
C GLY A 253 -13.82 -20.41 45.38
N ILE A 254 -12.66 -21.08 45.36
CA ILE A 254 -11.37 -20.47 45.02
C ILE A 254 -11.14 -20.64 43.52
N LEU A 255 -10.96 -19.52 42.81
CA LEU A 255 -10.63 -19.48 41.40
C LEU A 255 -9.11 -19.53 41.22
N ALA A 256 -8.62 -20.50 40.44
CA ALA A 256 -7.20 -20.65 40.14
C ALA A 256 -6.97 -20.94 38.66
N ASN A 257 -5.79 -20.57 38.17
CA ASN A 257 -5.27 -21.05 36.89
C ASN A 257 -4.55 -22.38 37.16
N PRO A 258 -5.02 -23.51 36.62
CA PRO A 258 -4.40 -24.79 36.89
C PRO A 258 -3.04 -24.90 36.20
N ASP A 259 -2.06 -25.45 36.89
CA ASP A 259 -0.82 -25.91 36.27
C ASP A 259 -1.03 -27.31 35.65
N GLY A 260 -0.10 -27.75 34.80
CA GLY A 260 -0.17 -29.05 34.12
C GLY A 260 -0.27 -30.26 35.06
N ASP A 261 0.14 -30.10 36.31
CA ASP A 261 0.12 -31.16 37.32
C ASP A 261 -1.21 -31.24 38.10
N ALA A 262 -2.16 -30.34 37.81
CA ALA A 262 -3.48 -30.36 38.44
C ALA A 262 -4.28 -31.61 38.03
N VAL A 263 -5.04 -32.18 38.98
CA VAL A 263 -5.96 -33.30 38.75
C VAL A 263 -7.39 -32.83 38.95
N LEU A 264 -8.28 -33.18 38.03
CA LEU A 264 -9.71 -32.82 38.09
C LEU A 264 -10.42 -33.59 39.20
N GLN A 265 -11.24 -32.88 39.98
CA GLN A 265 -12.03 -33.45 41.07
C GLN A 265 -13.53 -33.24 40.84
N VAL A 266 -14.33 -34.14 41.38
CA VAL A 266 -15.80 -34.03 41.28
C VAL A 266 -16.24 -32.74 41.98
N GLY A 267 -17.04 -31.93 41.28
CA GLY A 267 -17.53 -30.65 41.78
C GLY A 267 -16.67 -29.44 41.40
N ASP A 268 -15.52 -29.65 40.76
CA ASP A 268 -14.77 -28.55 40.14
C ASP A 268 -15.60 -27.90 39.03
N GLU A 269 -15.46 -26.58 38.86
CA GLU A 269 -16.01 -25.86 37.71
C GLU A 269 -14.85 -25.36 36.86
N ILE A 270 -14.80 -25.79 35.59
CA ILE A 270 -13.67 -25.54 34.70
C ILE A 270 -14.10 -24.66 33.53
N SER A 271 -13.24 -23.72 33.12
CA SER A 271 -13.42 -22.98 31.87
C SER A 271 -12.54 -23.56 30.76
N LEU A 272 -13.18 -23.88 29.64
CA LEU A 272 -12.57 -24.44 28.45
C LEU A 272 -12.55 -23.39 27.34
N VAL A 273 -11.38 -23.13 26.79
CA VAL A 273 -11.18 -22.20 25.66
C VAL A 273 -10.76 -22.99 24.44
N GLY A 274 -11.44 -22.77 23.32
CA GLY A 274 -11.13 -23.42 22.06
C GLY A 274 -12.01 -22.94 20.93
N TYR A 275 -11.67 -23.31 19.70
CA TYR A 275 -12.53 -23.02 18.54
C TYR A 275 -13.89 -23.73 18.68
N PRO A 276 -14.98 -23.22 18.06
CA PRO A 276 -16.28 -23.89 18.05
C PRO A 276 -16.22 -25.36 17.64
N ASP A 277 -15.41 -25.70 16.63
CA ASP A 277 -15.21 -27.07 16.17
C ASP A 277 -14.48 -27.94 17.20
N ALA A 278 -13.62 -27.34 18.04
CA ALA A 278 -12.95 -28.04 19.13
C ALA A 278 -13.93 -28.38 20.25
N HIS A 279 -14.83 -27.47 20.58
CA HIS A 279 -15.94 -27.75 21.50
C HIS A 279 -16.89 -28.82 20.95
N ALA A 280 -17.07 -28.89 19.63
CA ALA A 280 -17.84 -29.95 19.00
C ALA A 280 -17.17 -31.34 19.12
N ARG A 281 -15.83 -31.40 19.18
CA ARG A 281 -15.05 -32.63 19.38
C ARG A 281 -14.89 -33.05 20.84
N LEU A 282 -15.33 -32.24 21.80
CA LEU A 282 -15.34 -32.64 23.21
C LEU A 282 -16.18 -33.91 23.37
N ASP A 283 -15.64 -34.84 24.15
CA ASP A 283 -16.28 -36.10 24.50
C ASP A 283 -17.67 -35.83 25.13
N PRO A 284 -18.69 -36.68 24.88
CA PRO A 284 -19.99 -36.57 25.54
C PRO A 284 -19.91 -36.43 27.07
N SER A 285 -18.87 -36.99 27.71
CA SER A 285 -18.62 -36.87 29.15
C SER A 285 -18.43 -35.41 29.61
N PHE A 286 -17.89 -34.53 28.76
CA PHE A 286 -17.84 -33.08 29.01
C PHE A 286 -19.20 -32.40 28.83
N ARG A 287 -20.05 -32.92 27.93
CA ARG A 287 -21.39 -32.38 27.65
C ARG A 287 -22.45 -32.84 28.66
N ASN A 288 -22.27 -34.03 29.23
CA ASN A 288 -23.09 -34.57 30.32
C ASN A 288 -22.82 -33.83 31.64
N GLY A 289 -21.59 -33.33 31.83
CA GLY A 289 -21.32 -32.28 32.80
C GLY A 289 -22.13 -31.03 32.44
N LYS A 290 -23.00 -30.59 33.34
CA LYS A 290 -23.82 -29.39 33.10
C LYS A 290 -22.92 -28.21 32.73
N GLU A 291 -23.17 -27.61 31.58
CA GLU A 291 -22.59 -26.31 31.23
C GLU A 291 -23.04 -25.29 32.28
N VAL A 292 -22.09 -24.58 32.87
CA VAL A 292 -22.33 -23.62 33.95
C VAL A 292 -22.09 -22.22 33.41
N PHE A 293 -23.02 -21.32 33.68
CA PHE A 293 -22.87 -19.90 33.38
C PHE A 293 -22.33 -19.16 34.60
N ASP A 294 -21.07 -19.39 34.94
CA ASP A 294 -20.37 -18.69 36.03
C ASP A 294 -19.64 -17.46 35.46
N ARG A 295 -19.97 -16.27 35.98
CA ARG A 295 -19.42 -15.02 35.48
C ARG A 295 -17.91 -14.96 35.62
N ASP A 296 -17.33 -15.42 36.73
CA ASP A 296 -15.89 -15.26 36.99
C ASP A 296 -15.05 -16.29 36.21
N LEU A 297 -15.65 -17.44 35.86
CA LEU A 297 -15.05 -18.41 34.94
C LEU A 297 -15.10 -17.97 33.47
N LEU A 298 -16.12 -17.19 33.10
CA LEU A 298 -16.35 -16.69 31.74
C LEU A 298 -15.77 -15.28 31.50
N ASP A 299 -15.58 -14.49 32.56
CA ASP A 299 -15.02 -13.13 32.49
C ASP A 299 -13.51 -13.19 32.31
N MET A 300 -13.14 -13.42 31.06
CA MET A 300 -11.78 -13.45 30.60
C MET A 300 -11.58 -12.35 29.57
N ARG A 301 -10.54 -11.54 29.80
CA ARG A 301 -10.14 -10.50 28.85
C ARG A 301 -9.30 -11.13 27.75
N ILE A 302 -9.97 -11.82 26.82
CA ILE A 302 -9.33 -12.24 25.57
C ILE A 302 -8.98 -10.96 24.81
N VAL A 303 -7.70 -10.73 24.61
CA VAL A 303 -7.20 -9.67 23.74
C VAL A 303 -6.82 -10.29 22.41
N THR A 304 -6.98 -9.51 21.34
CA THR A 304 -6.50 -9.87 20.02
C THR A 304 -5.44 -8.86 19.65
N GLU A 305 -4.20 -9.32 19.56
CA GLU A 305 -3.05 -8.47 19.27
C GLU A 305 -2.42 -8.88 17.95
N GLU A 306 -1.89 -7.91 17.23
CA GLU A 306 -1.11 -8.16 16.03
C GLU A 306 0.37 -8.26 16.40
N ILE A 307 0.99 -9.40 16.17
CA ILE A 307 2.40 -9.67 16.49
C ILE A 307 3.20 -9.65 15.19
N VAL A 308 4.16 -8.74 15.08
CA VAL A 308 5.04 -8.68 13.91
C VAL A 308 6.24 -9.61 14.11
N VAL A 309 6.45 -10.51 13.16
CA VAL A 309 7.55 -11.48 13.18
C VAL A 309 8.88 -10.76 12.93
N LYS A 310 9.76 -10.77 13.94
CA LYS A 310 11.09 -10.13 13.86
C LYS A 310 12.20 -11.02 14.37
N ASN A 311 11.94 -11.84 15.39
CA ASN A 311 12.95 -12.62 16.07
C ASN A 311 13.44 -13.78 15.17
N SER A 312 14.75 -13.99 15.09
CA SER A 312 15.36 -15.09 14.31
C SER A 312 14.86 -16.47 14.75
N ASN A 313 14.36 -16.59 15.98
CA ASN A 313 13.77 -17.82 16.49
C ASN A 313 12.43 -18.18 15.81
N ALA A 314 11.72 -17.21 15.23
CA ALA A 314 10.46 -17.41 14.51
C ALA A 314 10.61 -17.23 12.99
N VAL A 315 11.57 -16.42 12.54
CA VAL A 315 11.86 -16.22 11.10
C VAL A 315 12.36 -17.53 10.48
N ASN A 316 11.86 -17.85 9.28
CA ASN A 316 12.13 -19.08 8.53
C ASN A 316 11.69 -20.37 9.25
N LYS A 317 10.89 -20.27 10.31
CA LYS A 317 10.25 -21.42 10.94
C LYS A 317 8.84 -21.63 10.39
N ARG A 318 8.37 -22.88 10.46
CA ARG A 318 6.99 -23.20 10.10
C ARG A 318 6.05 -22.74 11.20
N LEU A 319 4.85 -22.31 10.83
CA LEU A 319 3.81 -21.88 11.76
C LEU A 319 3.51 -22.94 12.85
N SER A 320 3.45 -24.21 12.44
CA SER A 320 3.30 -25.36 13.34
C SER A 320 4.38 -25.47 14.42
N GLN A 321 5.58 -24.98 14.18
CA GLN A 321 6.71 -25.06 15.13
C GLN A 321 6.58 -24.05 16.26
N LEU A 322 5.80 -22.98 16.08
CA LEU A 322 5.57 -21.98 17.13
C LEU A 322 4.67 -22.50 18.25
N LYS A 323 3.84 -23.52 17.98
CA LYS A 323 2.90 -24.12 18.94
C LYS A 323 2.16 -23.07 19.77
N LEU A 324 1.58 -22.08 19.07
CA LEU A 324 0.87 -20.95 19.69
C LEU A 324 -0.20 -21.43 20.67
N THR A 325 -0.87 -22.52 20.33
CA THR A 325 -1.97 -23.06 21.13
C THR A 325 -1.51 -23.80 22.38
N ASP A 326 -0.28 -24.33 22.42
CA ASP A 326 0.34 -24.84 23.67
C ASP A 326 0.52 -23.71 24.69
N HIS A 327 0.58 -22.46 24.22
CA HIS A 327 0.68 -21.26 25.05
C HIS A 327 -0.70 -20.63 25.31
N GLY A 328 -1.80 -21.34 25.02
CA GLY A 328 -3.17 -20.81 25.16
C GLY A 328 -3.48 -19.65 24.20
N CYS A 329 -2.72 -19.52 23.11
CA CYS A 329 -2.88 -18.47 22.11
C CYS A 329 -3.41 -19.06 20.80
N PHE A 330 -4.35 -18.36 20.19
CA PHE A 330 -5.04 -18.77 18.97
C PHE A 330 -4.65 -17.84 17.84
N LEU A 331 -4.32 -18.41 16.68
CA LEU A 331 -3.98 -17.62 15.49
C LEU A 331 -5.24 -17.38 14.66
N ASN A 332 -5.60 -16.12 14.49
CA ASN A 332 -6.75 -15.72 13.70
C ASN A 332 -6.40 -15.43 12.24
N ARG A 333 -5.23 -14.86 12.00
CA ARG A 333 -4.82 -14.39 10.67
C ARG A 333 -3.30 -14.31 10.56
N VAL A 334 -2.78 -14.56 9.36
CA VAL A 334 -1.41 -14.23 8.97
C VAL A 334 -1.48 -13.22 7.84
N ILE A 335 -0.88 -12.03 8.01
CA ILE A 335 -0.82 -10.99 6.99
C ILE A 335 0.63 -10.86 6.54
N ARG A 336 0.87 -10.97 5.24
CA ARG A 336 2.18 -10.72 4.61
C ARG A 336 2.03 -9.61 3.61
N SER A 337 2.76 -8.51 3.81
CA SER A 337 2.74 -7.36 2.89
C SER A 337 1.32 -6.90 2.53
N GLN A 338 0.44 -6.76 3.53
CA GLN A 338 -0.99 -6.37 3.39
C GLN A 338 -1.90 -7.41 2.72
N ILE A 339 -1.45 -8.64 2.50
CA ILE A 339 -2.27 -9.74 1.97
C ILE A 339 -2.48 -10.79 3.06
N GLU A 340 -3.73 -11.17 3.27
CA GLU A 340 -4.09 -12.28 4.16
C GLU A 340 -3.65 -13.61 3.53
N MET A 341 -2.73 -14.27 4.22
CA MET A 341 -2.23 -15.60 3.89
C MET A 341 -3.23 -16.63 4.44
N PRO A 342 -3.51 -17.74 3.71
CA PRO A 342 -4.28 -18.83 4.28
C PRO A 342 -3.58 -19.36 5.52
N ILE A 343 -4.32 -19.89 6.50
CA ILE A 343 -3.73 -20.41 7.73
C ILE A 343 -3.44 -21.89 7.51
N ASP A 344 -2.23 -22.17 7.03
CA ASP A 344 -1.71 -23.53 6.90
C ASP A 344 -0.50 -23.75 7.82
N ASP A 345 -0.47 -24.93 8.44
CA ASP A 345 0.53 -25.35 9.42
C ASP A 345 1.92 -25.53 8.75
N SER A 346 1.96 -25.61 7.42
CA SER A 346 3.18 -25.69 6.60
C SER A 346 3.83 -24.33 6.28
N ILE A 347 3.12 -23.21 6.52
CA ILE A 347 3.60 -21.88 6.13
C ILE A 347 4.88 -21.52 6.87
N VAL A 348 5.88 -21.13 6.09
CA VAL A 348 7.13 -20.58 6.59
C VAL A 348 6.97 -19.08 6.82
N LEU A 349 7.24 -18.65 8.05
CA LEU A 349 7.15 -17.25 8.46
C LEU A 349 8.35 -16.46 7.97
N ASN A 350 8.09 -15.30 7.36
CA ASN A 350 9.10 -14.35 6.95
C ASN A 350 9.19 -13.21 7.97
N LYS A 351 10.36 -12.56 8.02
CA LYS A 351 10.52 -11.31 8.76
C LYS A 351 9.53 -10.27 8.21
N GLY A 352 8.76 -9.64 9.10
CA GLY A 352 7.75 -8.64 8.75
C GLY A 352 6.34 -9.20 8.53
N ASP A 353 6.14 -10.52 8.59
CA ASP A 353 4.80 -11.10 8.65
C ASP A 353 4.09 -10.63 9.93
N VAL A 354 2.77 -10.39 9.86
CA VAL A 354 1.94 -9.97 10.99
C VAL A 354 0.99 -11.10 11.36
N LEU A 355 1.11 -11.61 12.58
CA LEU A 355 0.27 -12.66 13.13
C LEU A 355 -0.80 -12.04 14.02
N GLN A 356 -2.07 -12.16 13.66
CA GLN A 356 -3.15 -11.76 14.55
C GLN A 356 -3.41 -12.91 15.52
N VAL A 357 -3.10 -12.71 16.80
CA VAL A 357 -3.15 -13.74 17.83
C VAL A 357 -4.12 -13.31 18.94
N SER A 358 -5.07 -14.18 19.24
CA SER A 358 -6.03 -14.01 20.35
C SER A 358 -5.67 -14.89 21.54
N GLY A 359 -5.80 -14.37 22.75
CA GLY A 359 -5.58 -15.13 23.98
C GLY A 359 -5.64 -14.25 25.22
N ASP A 360 -5.26 -14.80 26.37
CA ASP A 360 -5.06 -13.99 27.58
C ASP A 360 -3.92 -12.98 27.38
N ALA A 361 -4.13 -11.74 27.85
CA ALA A 361 -3.17 -10.65 27.64
C ALA A 361 -1.75 -10.95 28.12
N ARG A 362 -1.58 -11.73 29.20
CA ARG A 362 -0.24 -12.08 29.71
C ARG A 362 0.44 -13.11 28.81
N ARG A 363 -0.31 -14.10 28.33
CA ARG A 363 0.18 -15.18 27.46
C ARG A 363 0.53 -14.64 26.07
N VAL A 364 -0.34 -13.81 25.50
CA VAL A 364 -0.11 -13.15 24.21
C VAL A 364 1.16 -12.30 24.27
N LYS A 365 1.39 -11.54 25.37
CA LYS A 365 2.62 -10.78 25.56
C LYS A 365 3.86 -11.67 25.62
N SER A 366 3.83 -12.77 26.37
CA SER A 366 4.95 -13.71 26.45
C SER A 366 5.27 -14.37 25.10
N VAL A 367 4.25 -14.72 24.32
CA VAL A 367 4.40 -15.27 22.97
C VAL A 367 4.95 -14.21 22.01
N ALA A 368 4.46 -12.97 22.11
CA ALA A 368 4.93 -11.87 21.28
C ALA A 368 6.42 -11.59 21.47
N GLU A 369 6.94 -11.62 22.70
CA GLU A 369 8.37 -11.46 22.99
C GLU A 369 9.25 -12.56 22.35
N LYS A 370 8.72 -13.79 22.22
CA LYS A 370 9.42 -14.89 21.55
C LYS A 370 9.43 -14.76 20.02
N ILE A 371 8.36 -14.24 19.44
CA ILE A 371 8.16 -14.16 17.97
C ILE A 371 8.72 -12.85 17.40
N GLY A 372 8.56 -11.75 18.13
CA GLY A 372 8.95 -10.41 17.70
C GLY A 372 8.44 -9.37 18.68
N PHE A 373 7.45 -8.58 18.28
CA PHE A 373 6.86 -7.54 19.12
C PHE A 373 5.38 -7.37 18.79
N ILE A 374 4.60 -6.94 19.78
CA ILE A 374 3.21 -6.53 19.55
C ILE A 374 3.24 -5.23 18.74
N SER A 375 2.55 -5.22 17.61
CA SER A 375 2.31 -4.04 16.79
C SER A 375 1.67 -2.97 17.68
N ILE A 376 2.45 -1.93 17.97
CA ILE A 376 1.98 -0.81 18.76
C ILE A 376 1.01 -0.05 17.84
N HIS A 377 -0.29 -0.20 18.09
CA HIS A 377 -1.32 0.66 17.51
C HIS A 377 -1.29 2.05 18.19
N SER A 378 -0.11 2.68 18.23
CA SER A 378 0.01 4.04 18.70
C SER A 378 -0.81 4.90 17.75
N GLN A 379 -1.78 5.66 18.25
CA GLN A 379 -2.40 6.72 17.45
C GLN A 379 -1.55 7.98 17.46
N VAL A 380 -0.49 8.01 18.27
CA VAL A 380 0.42 9.15 18.37
C VAL A 380 1.42 9.06 17.22
N THR A 381 1.43 10.12 16.42
CA THR A 381 2.37 10.31 15.32
C THR A 381 3.68 10.87 15.87
N ASP A 382 4.81 10.25 15.55
CA ASP A 382 6.14 10.79 15.82
C ASP A 382 6.44 11.96 14.88
N LEU A 383 5.89 13.13 15.22
CA LEU A 383 6.03 14.35 14.43
C LEU A 383 7.47 14.86 14.42
N LEU A 384 8.24 14.58 15.47
CA LEU A 384 9.66 14.96 15.53
C LEU A 384 10.46 14.21 14.45
N ALA A 385 10.31 12.89 14.38
CA ALA A 385 10.97 12.11 13.33
C ALA A 385 10.48 12.51 11.93
N PHE A 386 9.17 12.76 11.76
CA PHE A 386 8.61 13.26 10.51
C PHE A 386 9.30 14.55 10.06
N CYS A 387 9.33 15.58 10.91
CA CYS A 387 9.94 16.87 10.59
C CYS A 387 11.47 16.78 10.42
N ALA A 388 12.17 16.00 11.25
CA ALA A 388 13.62 15.84 11.16
C ALA A 388 14.03 15.20 9.82
N PHE A 389 13.36 14.11 9.41
CA PHE A 389 13.61 13.50 8.11
C PHE A 389 13.15 14.37 6.95
N PHE A 390 12.09 15.16 7.11
CA PHE A 390 11.69 16.14 6.10
C PHE A 390 12.80 17.18 5.86
N ILE A 391 13.40 17.73 6.94
CA ILE A 391 14.55 18.64 6.87
C ILE A 391 15.73 17.97 6.19
N ILE A 392 16.09 16.74 6.60
CA ILE A 392 17.17 15.97 5.97
C ILE A 392 16.91 15.80 4.47
N GLY A 393 15.66 15.52 4.08
CA GLY A 393 15.27 15.38 2.68
C GLY A 393 15.46 16.66 1.87
N LEU A 394 15.08 17.82 2.43
CA LEU A 394 15.34 19.11 1.80
C LEU A 394 16.84 19.42 1.69
N LEU A 395 17.62 19.13 2.73
CA LEU A 395 19.08 19.30 2.71
C LEU A 395 19.74 18.41 1.65
N ILE A 396 19.31 17.16 1.51
CA ILE A 396 19.77 16.26 0.44
C ILE A 396 19.37 16.84 -0.93
N GLY A 397 18.14 17.37 -1.05
CA GLY A 397 17.65 17.94 -2.30
C GLY A 397 18.43 19.18 -2.76
N GLN A 398 19.01 19.94 -1.83
CA GLN A 398 19.89 21.08 -2.11
C GLN A 398 21.30 20.68 -2.57
N ILE A 399 21.68 19.41 -2.46
CA ILE A 399 22.99 18.95 -2.96
C ILE A 399 22.98 19.05 -4.48
N THR A 400 23.84 19.92 -5.00
CA THR A 400 24.08 20.11 -6.43
C THR A 400 25.51 19.69 -6.75
N ILE A 401 25.66 18.77 -7.70
CA ILE A 401 26.95 18.35 -8.24
C ILE A 401 27.19 19.18 -9.49
N GLN A 402 28.16 20.10 -9.42
CA GLN A 402 28.55 20.93 -10.55
C GLN A 402 29.63 20.20 -11.36
N PHE A 403 29.32 19.88 -12.62
CA PHE A 403 30.30 19.53 -13.64
C PHE A 403 30.66 20.77 -14.44
N SER A 404 31.86 20.81 -15.03
CA SER A 404 32.40 21.99 -15.73
C SER A 404 31.46 22.63 -16.76
N ASN A 405 30.51 21.86 -17.31
CA ASN A 405 29.55 22.33 -18.33
C ASN A 405 28.07 22.22 -17.88
N PHE A 406 27.75 21.62 -16.73
CA PHE A 406 26.37 21.49 -16.25
C PHE A 406 26.29 21.24 -14.74
N SER A 407 25.25 21.79 -14.10
CA SER A 407 24.95 21.53 -12.69
C SER A 407 23.82 20.52 -12.56
N PHE A 408 24.08 19.39 -11.90
CA PHE A 408 23.07 18.38 -11.59
C PHE A 408 22.65 18.49 -10.13
N GLY A 409 21.46 19.05 -9.89
CA GLY A 409 20.81 19.04 -8.59
C GLY A 409 20.01 17.75 -8.37
N ILE A 410 20.12 17.15 -7.19
CA ILE A 410 19.25 16.04 -6.80
C ILE A 410 17.78 16.50 -6.81
N GLY A 411 17.53 17.72 -6.34
CA GLY A 411 16.19 18.30 -6.27
C GLY A 411 15.45 17.93 -4.98
N ASN A 412 14.58 18.83 -4.51
CA ASN A 412 13.76 18.62 -3.33
C ASN A 412 12.89 17.36 -3.46
N ALA A 413 12.39 17.08 -4.67
CA ALA A 413 11.58 15.90 -4.94
C ALA A 413 12.31 14.59 -4.60
N ALA A 414 13.50 14.41 -5.15
CA ALA A 414 14.28 13.19 -4.95
C ALA A 414 14.89 13.12 -3.54
N GLY A 415 15.31 14.25 -2.97
CA GLY A 415 15.81 14.32 -1.60
C GLY A 415 14.74 13.94 -0.56
N LEU A 416 13.53 14.49 -0.66
CA LEU A 416 12.41 14.14 0.20
C LEU A 416 11.96 12.69 0.02
N LEU A 417 11.95 12.18 -1.22
CA LEU A 417 11.64 10.78 -1.49
C LEU A 417 12.67 9.84 -0.82
N MET A 418 13.97 10.13 -0.98
CA MET A 418 15.06 9.33 -0.41
C MET A 418 15.00 9.33 1.12
N SER A 419 14.80 10.49 1.73
CA SER A 419 14.66 10.62 3.18
C SER A 419 13.39 9.93 3.69
N GLY A 420 12.27 10.04 2.97
CA GLY A 420 11.03 9.32 3.28
C GLY A 420 11.23 7.80 3.26
N ILE A 421 11.90 7.26 2.22
CA ILE A 421 12.26 5.83 2.13
C ILE A 421 13.13 5.41 3.32
N MET A 422 14.09 6.25 3.70
CA MET A 422 14.95 6.00 4.85
C MET A 422 14.15 5.95 6.15
N LEU A 423 13.25 6.91 6.41
CA LEU A 423 12.36 6.89 7.57
C LEU A 423 11.45 5.65 7.57
N GLY A 424 10.83 5.33 6.44
CA GLY A 424 9.98 4.15 6.30
C GLY A 424 10.73 2.84 6.54
N PHE A 425 11.97 2.73 6.07
CA PHE A 425 12.84 1.59 6.30
C PHE A 425 13.30 1.49 7.77
N LEU A 426 13.71 2.59 8.39
CA LEU A 426 14.07 2.61 9.81
C LEU A 426 12.88 2.19 10.67
N ARG A 427 11.68 2.72 10.41
CA ARG A 427 10.45 2.33 11.11
C ARG A 427 10.15 0.84 10.97
N ALA A 428 10.33 0.26 9.78
CA ALA A 428 10.11 -1.17 9.56
C ALA A 428 11.06 -2.06 10.38
N ASN A 429 12.30 -1.60 10.61
CA ASN A 429 13.27 -2.32 11.43
C ASN A 429 13.17 -1.99 12.93
N HIS A 430 12.77 -0.76 13.27
CA HIS A 430 12.63 -0.21 14.62
C HIS A 430 11.25 0.44 14.80
N PRO A 431 10.21 -0.36 15.07
CA PRO A 431 8.81 0.09 15.16
C PRO A 431 8.53 1.14 16.23
N THR A 432 9.43 1.28 17.21
CA THR A 432 9.35 2.26 18.29
C THR A 432 9.80 3.67 17.88
N PHE A 433 10.39 3.83 16.69
CA PHE A 433 10.92 5.10 16.18
C PHE A 433 10.24 5.48 14.87
N GLY A 434 9.87 6.75 14.70
CA GLY A 434 9.30 7.24 13.44
C GLY A 434 7.95 6.64 13.11
N TYR A 435 7.18 6.23 14.13
CA TYR A 435 5.85 5.65 13.92
C TYR A 435 4.87 6.72 13.47
N ILE A 436 4.19 6.45 12.35
CA ILE A 436 3.14 7.31 11.79
C ILE A 436 1.94 6.41 11.51
N PRO A 437 0.78 6.63 12.16
CA PRO A 437 -0.44 5.88 11.87
C PRO A 437 -0.79 5.95 10.38
N GLN A 438 -1.19 4.81 9.79
CA GLN A 438 -1.47 4.74 8.35
C GLN A 438 -2.57 5.72 7.91
N GLY A 439 -3.58 5.95 8.76
CA GLY A 439 -4.62 6.96 8.49
C GLY A 439 -4.06 8.38 8.39
N ALA A 440 -3.14 8.76 9.28
CA ALA A 440 -2.49 10.08 9.23
C ALA A 440 -1.60 10.20 7.99
N LEU A 441 -0.82 9.17 7.67
CA LEU A 441 0.03 9.13 6.47
C LEU A 441 -0.80 9.27 5.19
N ASN A 442 -1.88 8.49 5.07
CA ASN A 442 -2.79 8.57 3.93
C ASN A 442 -3.47 9.93 3.83
N MET A 443 -3.93 10.49 4.95
CA MET A 443 -4.55 11.82 4.97
C MET A 443 -3.60 12.90 4.47
N VAL A 444 -2.35 12.96 4.98
CA VAL A 444 -1.36 13.95 4.55
C VAL A 444 -0.97 13.75 3.10
N LYS A 445 -0.74 12.49 2.68
CA LYS A 445 -0.43 12.12 1.30
C LYS A 445 -1.53 12.54 0.33
N GLU A 446 -2.78 12.15 0.60
CA GLU A 446 -3.93 12.46 -0.25
C GLU A 446 -4.22 13.96 -0.27
N PHE A 447 -4.25 14.61 0.89
CA PHE A 447 -4.47 16.05 0.96
C PHE A 447 -3.37 16.82 0.21
N GLY A 448 -2.09 16.49 0.43
CA GLY A 448 -0.97 17.10 -0.28
C GLY A 448 -1.07 16.91 -1.81
N LEU A 449 -1.44 15.71 -2.26
CA LEU A 449 -1.70 15.42 -3.67
C LEU A 449 -2.83 16.27 -4.23
N MET A 450 -3.96 16.39 -3.53
CA MET A 450 -5.11 17.15 -4.04
C MET A 450 -4.83 18.66 -4.07
N VAL A 451 -4.12 19.21 -3.09
CA VAL A 451 -3.66 20.61 -3.11
C VAL A 451 -2.75 20.86 -4.31
N PHE A 452 -1.81 19.96 -4.57
CA PHE A 452 -0.95 20.04 -5.74
C PHE A 452 -1.74 19.97 -7.06
N MET A 453 -2.68 19.01 -7.18
CA MET A 453 -3.55 18.88 -8.37
C MET A 453 -4.44 20.09 -8.62
N ALA A 454 -4.92 20.75 -7.57
CA ALA A 454 -5.68 21.98 -7.68
C ALA A 454 -4.84 23.06 -8.38
N GLY A 455 -3.58 23.22 -7.98
CA GLY A 455 -2.66 24.15 -8.61
C GLY A 455 -2.33 23.84 -10.06
N VAL A 456 -1.98 22.58 -10.33
CA VAL A 456 -1.66 22.10 -11.68
C VAL A 456 -2.82 22.33 -12.63
N GLY A 457 -4.06 22.02 -12.22
CA GLY A 457 -5.21 22.23 -13.08
C GLY A 457 -5.60 23.70 -13.25
N LEU A 458 -5.45 24.56 -12.23
CA LEU A 458 -5.70 26.00 -12.38
C LEU A 458 -4.71 26.64 -13.37
N SER A 459 -3.42 26.31 -13.27
CA SER A 459 -2.38 26.75 -14.22
C SER A 459 -2.65 26.22 -15.63
N ALA A 460 -2.94 24.92 -15.77
CA ALA A 460 -3.29 24.34 -17.07
C ALA A 460 -4.56 24.96 -17.68
N GLY A 461 -5.56 25.26 -16.86
CA GLY A 461 -6.84 25.85 -17.28
C GLY A 461 -6.66 27.24 -17.91
N ALA A 462 -5.75 28.06 -17.38
CA ALA A 462 -5.46 29.38 -17.94
C ALA A 462 -4.91 29.31 -19.38
N GLY A 463 -4.16 28.24 -19.71
CA GLY A 463 -3.56 28.04 -21.03
C GLY A 463 -4.40 27.21 -22.02
N ILE A 464 -5.52 26.61 -21.59
CA ILE A 464 -6.24 25.61 -22.38
C ILE A 464 -6.97 26.18 -23.60
N GLY A 465 -7.54 27.38 -23.49
CA GLY A 465 -8.33 27.97 -24.57
C GLY A 465 -7.55 28.14 -25.88
N HIS A 466 -6.26 28.49 -25.78
CA HIS A 466 -5.37 28.67 -26.93
C HIS A 466 -4.67 27.36 -27.35
N SER A 467 -4.33 26.51 -26.37
CA SER A 467 -3.48 25.33 -26.60
C SER A 467 -4.25 24.09 -27.08
N LEU A 468 -5.53 23.96 -26.73
CA LEU A 468 -6.34 22.79 -27.09
C LEU A 468 -6.58 22.68 -28.60
N GLY A 469 -6.74 23.82 -29.29
CA GLY A 469 -6.93 23.86 -30.75
C GLY A 469 -5.67 23.58 -31.56
N ALA A 470 -4.49 23.96 -31.06
CA ALA A 470 -3.23 23.83 -31.79
C ALA A 470 -2.51 22.50 -31.56
N VAL A 471 -2.45 22.04 -30.29
CA VAL A 471 -1.61 20.89 -29.89
C VAL A 471 -2.43 19.76 -29.25
N GLY A 472 -3.68 20.04 -28.84
CA GLY A 472 -4.53 19.10 -28.10
C GLY A 472 -4.66 17.74 -28.78
N GLY A 473 -5.11 17.69 -30.03
CA GLY A 473 -5.32 16.41 -30.75
C GLY A 473 -4.07 15.55 -30.89
N GLN A 474 -2.92 16.17 -31.22
CA GLN A 474 -1.64 15.47 -31.31
C GLN A 474 -1.22 14.94 -29.93
N MET A 475 -1.44 15.73 -28.87
CA MET A 475 -1.10 15.35 -27.51
C MET A 475 -1.96 14.21 -26.98
N LEU A 476 -3.24 14.13 -27.36
CA LEU A 476 -4.11 13.02 -27.01
C LEU A 476 -3.61 11.70 -27.65
N ILE A 477 -3.25 11.74 -28.93
CA ILE A 477 -2.71 10.57 -29.66
C ILE A 477 -1.35 10.16 -29.09
N ALA A 478 -0.45 11.12 -28.88
CA ALA A 478 0.85 10.86 -28.30
C ALA A 478 0.74 10.29 -26.88
N GLY A 479 -0.19 10.81 -26.08
CA GLY A 479 -0.45 10.28 -24.74
C GLY A 479 -1.00 8.86 -24.75
N LEU A 480 -1.84 8.51 -25.73
CA LEU A 480 -2.30 7.14 -25.95
C LEU A 480 -1.12 6.20 -26.29
N ILE A 481 -0.21 6.63 -27.17
CA ILE A 481 0.97 5.86 -27.58
C ILE A 481 1.91 5.65 -26.38
N VAL A 482 2.26 6.73 -25.67
CA VAL A 482 3.11 6.67 -24.47
C VAL A 482 2.43 5.84 -23.38
N SER A 483 1.10 5.82 -23.30
CA SER A 483 0.39 4.98 -22.34
C SER A 483 0.41 3.49 -22.71
N LEU A 484 0.15 3.11 -23.95
CA LEU A 484 -0.04 1.70 -24.32
C LEU A 484 1.24 0.98 -24.77
N VAL A 485 2.11 1.66 -25.53
CA VAL A 485 3.28 1.00 -26.14
C VAL A 485 4.29 0.52 -25.10
N PRO A 486 4.67 1.30 -24.07
CA PRO A 486 5.52 0.81 -22.98
C PRO A 486 4.94 -0.40 -22.25
N VAL A 487 3.61 -0.46 -22.06
CA VAL A 487 2.93 -1.60 -21.43
C VAL A 487 3.14 -2.86 -22.26
N ILE A 488 2.99 -2.76 -23.59
CA ILE A 488 3.20 -3.89 -24.51
C ILE A 488 4.67 -4.32 -24.50
N ILE A 489 5.62 -3.38 -24.56
CA ILE A 489 7.06 -3.69 -24.52
C ILE A 489 7.43 -4.38 -23.21
N CYS A 490 6.98 -3.83 -22.08
CA CYS A 490 7.24 -4.36 -20.74
C CYS A 490 6.61 -5.76 -20.58
N PHE A 491 5.43 -5.96 -21.15
CA PHE A 491 4.78 -7.26 -21.19
C PHE A 491 5.58 -8.30 -21.98
N LEU A 492 6.01 -7.97 -23.20
CA LEU A 492 6.82 -8.87 -24.04
C LEU A 492 8.15 -9.20 -23.35
N PHE A 493 8.80 -8.20 -22.75
CA PHE A 493 10.05 -8.39 -22.03
C PHE A 493 9.88 -9.32 -20.82
N GLY A 494 8.87 -9.06 -19.97
CA GLY A 494 8.59 -9.90 -18.80
C GLY A 494 8.20 -11.33 -19.15
N ALA A 495 7.47 -11.49 -20.24
CA ALA A 495 7.01 -12.78 -20.74
C ALA A 495 8.14 -13.65 -21.31
N TYR A 496 8.95 -13.09 -22.21
CA TYR A 496 9.91 -13.86 -23.01
C TYR A 496 11.32 -13.84 -22.42
N VAL A 497 11.74 -12.73 -21.81
CA VAL A 497 13.10 -12.58 -21.25
C VAL A 497 13.13 -13.01 -19.80
N LEU A 498 12.25 -12.45 -18.97
CA LEU A 498 12.23 -12.77 -17.52
C LEU A 498 11.46 -14.06 -17.20
N ARG A 499 10.72 -14.60 -18.17
CA ARG A 499 9.89 -15.82 -18.04
C ARG A 499 9.01 -15.80 -16.78
N MET A 500 8.46 -14.62 -16.46
CA MET A 500 7.60 -14.46 -15.29
C MET A 500 6.23 -15.08 -15.53
N ASN A 501 5.64 -15.62 -14.47
CA ASN A 501 4.24 -16.05 -14.52
C ASN A 501 3.33 -14.85 -14.85
N ARG A 502 2.34 -15.10 -15.70
CA ARG A 502 1.44 -14.08 -16.24
C ARG A 502 0.68 -13.31 -15.16
N ALA A 503 0.17 -13.98 -14.12
CA ALA A 503 -0.59 -13.33 -13.05
C ALA A 503 0.27 -12.32 -12.27
N LEU A 504 1.52 -12.70 -11.94
CA LEU A 504 2.48 -11.79 -11.32
C LEU A 504 2.95 -10.70 -12.28
N LEU A 505 3.14 -11.02 -13.56
CA LEU A 505 3.59 -10.07 -14.57
C LEU A 505 2.55 -8.96 -14.80
N PHE A 506 1.28 -9.29 -14.96
CA PHE A 506 0.22 -8.29 -15.08
C PHE A 506 0.16 -7.38 -13.85
N GLY A 507 0.22 -7.97 -12.66
CA GLY A 507 0.31 -7.21 -11.41
C GLY A 507 1.53 -6.28 -11.37
N ALA A 508 2.70 -6.79 -11.79
CA ALA A 508 3.96 -6.04 -11.85
C ALA A 508 3.93 -4.90 -12.87
N ILE A 509 3.25 -5.05 -14.01
CA ILE A 509 3.11 -3.97 -14.99
C ILE A 509 2.18 -2.88 -14.45
N MET A 510 1.10 -3.25 -13.75
CA MET A 510 0.21 -2.26 -13.11
C MET A 510 0.91 -1.51 -11.99
N GLY A 511 1.77 -2.19 -11.21
CA GLY A 511 2.61 -1.56 -10.20
C GLY A 511 3.68 -0.66 -10.81
N ALA A 512 4.31 -1.09 -11.91
CA ALA A 512 5.23 -0.25 -12.69
C ALA A 512 4.56 1.01 -13.26
N ARG A 513 3.24 0.96 -13.47
CA ARG A 513 2.39 2.10 -13.87
C ARG A 513 1.74 2.86 -12.74
N THR A 514 2.03 2.47 -11.49
CA THR A 514 1.50 3.12 -10.29
C THR A 514 -0.03 3.26 -10.31
N CYS A 515 -0.74 2.31 -10.95
CA CYS A 515 -2.18 2.42 -11.19
C CYS A 515 -2.96 1.37 -10.39
N ALA A 516 -3.51 1.79 -9.24
CA ALA A 516 -4.33 0.93 -8.39
C ALA A 516 -5.66 0.47 -9.04
N PRO A 517 -6.44 1.34 -9.73
CA PRO A 517 -7.70 0.91 -10.34
C PRO A 517 -7.53 -0.19 -11.41
N ALA A 518 -6.45 -0.13 -12.18
CA ALA A 518 -6.17 -1.14 -13.19
C ALA A 518 -5.73 -2.48 -12.57
N MET A 519 -5.05 -2.44 -11.41
CA MET A 519 -4.72 -3.64 -10.63
C MET A 519 -5.98 -4.36 -10.13
N GLU A 520 -6.98 -3.61 -9.65
CA GLU A 520 -8.24 -4.18 -9.14
C GLU A 520 -8.93 -5.01 -10.23
N ILE A 521 -9.01 -4.47 -11.45
CA ILE A 521 -9.54 -5.18 -12.63
C ILE A 521 -8.77 -6.46 -12.93
N ILE A 522 -7.43 -6.44 -12.82
CA ILE A 522 -6.60 -7.63 -13.04
C ILE A 522 -6.83 -8.68 -11.95
N SER A 523 -6.97 -8.26 -10.69
CA SER A 523 -7.22 -9.16 -9.56
C SER A 523 -8.59 -9.82 -9.65
N ASP A 524 -9.62 -9.04 -10.03
CA ASP A 524 -10.96 -9.54 -10.31
C ASP A 524 -10.97 -10.54 -11.47
N THR A 525 -10.24 -10.23 -12.55
CA THR A 525 -10.11 -11.11 -13.71
C THR A 525 -9.35 -12.40 -13.36
N ALA A 526 -8.34 -12.31 -12.48
CA ALA A 526 -7.58 -13.46 -11.99
C ALA A 526 -8.32 -14.27 -10.91
N ARG A 527 -9.40 -13.74 -10.32
CA ARG A 527 -10.08 -14.29 -9.14
C ARG A 527 -9.09 -14.67 -8.02
N SER A 528 -8.05 -13.86 -7.83
CA SER A 528 -6.96 -14.15 -6.91
C SER A 528 -6.23 -12.87 -6.53
N ASN A 529 -5.70 -12.83 -5.31
CA ASN A 529 -4.87 -11.73 -4.81
C ASN A 529 -3.39 -11.85 -5.24
N ILE A 530 -3.02 -12.87 -6.01
CA ILE A 530 -1.64 -13.09 -6.47
C ILE A 530 -1.08 -11.94 -7.30
N PRO A 531 -1.82 -11.31 -8.25
CA PRO A 531 -1.35 -10.12 -8.94
C PRO A 531 -0.96 -8.97 -7.99
N ALA A 532 -1.57 -8.88 -6.80
CA ALA A 532 -1.23 -7.86 -5.80
C ALA A 532 0.22 -7.96 -5.33
N LEU A 533 0.79 -9.17 -5.29
CA LEU A 533 2.19 -9.39 -4.92
C LEU A 533 3.14 -8.75 -5.94
N GLY A 534 2.85 -8.89 -7.24
CA GLY A 534 3.62 -8.25 -8.31
C GLY A 534 3.48 -6.73 -8.28
N TYR A 535 2.26 -6.24 -8.01
CA TYR A 535 1.96 -4.82 -7.87
C TYR A 535 2.78 -4.18 -6.76
N ALA A 536 2.72 -4.73 -5.54
CA ALA A 536 3.43 -4.19 -4.39
C ALA A 536 4.95 -4.09 -4.62
N GLY A 537 5.53 -5.10 -5.29
CA GLY A 537 6.97 -5.13 -5.55
C GLY A 537 7.46 -4.10 -6.55
N THR A 538 6.72 -3.87 -7.62
CA THR A 538 7.08 -2.88 -8.65
C THR A 538 6.66 -1.46 -8.29
N TYR A 539 5.56 -1.29 -7.57
CA TYR A 539 5.01 0.03 -7.21
C TYR A 539 6.01 0.92 -6.46
N ALA A 540 6.70 0.37 -5.45
CA ALA A 540 7.68 1.12 -4.67
C ALA A 540 8.87 1.56 -5.54
N ILE A 541 9.40 0.66 -6.37
CA ILE A 541 10.54 0.93 -7.25
C ILE A 541 10.16 1.93 -8.35
N ALA A 542 8.96 1.77 -8.92
CA ALA A 542 8.47 2.60 -10.00
C ALA A 542 8.28 4.05 -9.57
N ASN A 543 7.74 4.32 -8.38
CA ASN A 543 7.63 5.69 -7.88
C ASN A 543 8.99 6.41 -7.83
N VAL A 544 10.05 5.71 -7.43
CA VAL A 544 11.41 6.26 -7.40
C VAL A 544 11.93 6.51 -8.82
N LEU A 545 11.87 5.50 -9.69
CA LEU A 545 12.37 5.60 -11.06
C LEU A 545 11.60 6.64 -11.88
N LEU A 546 10.30 6.76 -11.69
CA LEU A 546 9.44 7.75 -12.37
C LEU A 546 9.75 9.17 -11.89
N THR A 547 10.01 9.37 -10.59
CA THR A 547 10.50 10.67 -10.08
C THR A 547 11.79 11.06 -10.78
N LEU A 548 12.77 10.14 -10.82
CA LEU A 548 14.05 10.37 -11.49
C LEU A 548 13.89 10.58 -13.00
N ALA A 549 12.98 9.85 -13.65
CA ALA A 549 12.71 10.00 -15.08
C ALA A 549 12.17 11.39 -15.42
N GLY A 550 11.32 11.98 -14.57
CA GLY A 550 10.88 13.37 -14.70
C GLY A 550 12.04 14.36 -14.66
N SER A 551 13.00 14.16 -13.76
CA SER A 551 14.21 15.00 -13.72
C SER A 551 15.13 14.73 -14.92
N LEU A 552 15.32 13.48 -15.30
CA LEU A 552 16.20 13.08 -16.40
C LEU A 552 15.70 13.57 -17.76
N ILE A 553 14.38 13.55 -18.03
CA ILE A 553 13.87 14.04 -19.30
C ILE A 553 14.19 15.52 -19.52
N VAL A 554 14.14 16.33 -18.45
CA VAL A 554 14.52 17.75 -18.47
C VAL A 554 16.02 17.93 -18.71
N VAL A 555 16.86 17.19 -17.99
CA VAL A 555 18.33 17.28 -18.14
C VAL A 555 18.81 16.79 -19.51
N LEU A 556 18.20 15.72 -20.04
CA LEU A 556 18.59 15.11 -21.32
C LEU A 556 18.05 15.87 -22.54
N TRP A 557 17.21 16.90 -22.34
CA TRP A 557 16.65 17.66 -23.44
C TRP A 557 17.74 18.48 -24.14
N PRO A 558 18.01 18.23 -25.44
CA PRO A 558 19.02 18.97 -26.17
C PRO A 558 18.54 20.42 -26.38
N GLY A 559 19.35 21.39 -25.93
CA GLY A 559 19.07 22.82 -26.08
C GLY A 559 19.05 23.64 -24.79
N ILE A 560 19.18 23.01 -23.61
CA ILE A 560 19.35 23.72 -22.33
C ILE A 560 20.84 23.99 -22.02
N LEU A 561 21.74 23.25 -22.67
CA LEU A 561 23.20 23.32 -22.49
C LEU A 561 23.93 24.04 -23.64
N GLY A 562 23.20 24.76 -24.49
CA GLY A 562 23.74 25.47 -25.66
C GLY A 562 23.47 26.95 -25.60
#